data_AF-A0AAX7SPF5-F1
#
_entry.id   AF-A0AAX7SPF5-F1
#
_cell.length_a   1.000
_cell.length_b   1.000
_cell.length_c   1.000
_cell.angle_alpha   90.00
_cell.angle_beta   90.00
_cell.angle_gamma   90.00
#
_symmetry.space_group_name_H-M   'P 1'
#
loop_
_entity.id
_entity.type
_entity.pdbx_description
1 polymer ?
#
loop_
_entity_poly.entity_id
_entity_poly.type
_entity_poly.pdbx_seq_one_letter_code
_entity_poly.pdbx_strand_id
1 'polypeptide(L)'
;MVMTSVDDTSTAVSNGCHVNFISWNVKGLNHPVKRNKVLSHLLYLKVHVAFLQETHLKNTDHARLRQNWVGQIFHSKFNGKARGAAILINKNTPFIVSHTIADPNGRYVVVTGSLFNTSLILANVYAPNWNDSTFFNDFLNSLPQINTHQLILGGDMNTVMDPVLDRSSDKRLQLPKSSLVLQSYLQTYGAVDAWRFLYPSTKQYSFFSAVHQMYSRIVYFFVDKKL
;
A
#
# COMPACT_ATOMS: atom_id res chain seq x y z
N MET A 1 6.04 5.69 0.49
CA MET A 1 5.46 6.52 1.57
C MET A 1 5.67 5.76 2.86
N VAL A 2 6.25 6.39 3.88
CA VAL A 2 6.38 5.80 5.22
C VAL A 2 5.28 6.44 6.05
N MET A 3 4.42 5.62 6.65
CA MET A 3 3.45 6.09 7.63
C MET A 3 4.00 5.74 9.01
N THR A 4 4.28 6.80 9.78
CA THR A 4 4.52 6.73 11.22
C THR A 4 3.36 7.47 11.88
N SER A 5 2.71 6.87 12.88
CA SER A 5 1.77 7.60 13.74
C SER A 5 2.48 8.83 14.32
N VAL A 6 1.84 10.00 14.26
CA VAL A 6 2.39 11.27 14.76
C VAL A 6 2.09 11.40 16.25
N ASP A 7 3.10 11.79 17.03
CA ASP A 7 2.94 12.23 18.41
C ASP A 7 2.29 13.62 18.44
N ASP A 8 1.10 13.71 19.03
CA ASP A 8 0.47 14.98 19.38
C ASP A 8 1.24 15.63 20.53
N THR A 9 1.88 16.77 20.28
CA THR A 9 2.35 17.68 21.34
C THR A 9 1.17 18.44 21.94
N SER A 10 0.34 17.78 22.75
CA SER A 10 -0.18 18.33 24.02
C SER A 10 -1.02 17.28 24.75
N THR A 11 -0.59 16.99 26.00
CA THR A 11 -1.38 16.41 27.10
C THR A 11 -2.15 15.11 26.85
N ALA A 12 -1.43 13.99 27.00
CA ALA A 12 -1.80 12.68 27.55
C ALA A 12 -1.14 11.59 26.70
N VAL A 13 0.02 11.11 27.13
CA VAL A 13 0.72 9.98 26.52
C VAL A 13 -0.16 8.75 26.70
N SER A 14 -0.95 8.41 25.68
CA SER A 14 -1.36 7.02 25.51
C SER A 14 -0.07 6.27 25.18
N ASN A 15 0.34 5.32 26.03
CA ASN A 15 1.40 4.37 25.70
C ASN A 15 0.87 3.42 24.60
N GLY A 16 0.66 3.96 23.41
CA GLY A 16 0.19 3.24 22.24
C GLY A 16 1.29 2.34 21.68
N CYS A 17 0.93 1.14 21.24
CA CYS A 17 1.85 0.34 20.45
C CYS A 17 1.91 0.90 19.03
N HIS A 18 3.00 1.59 18.69
CA HIS A 18 3.20 2.16 17.36
C HIS A 18 3.53 1.09 16.32
N VAL A 19 2.78 1.06 15.21
CA VAL A 19 3.02 0.14 14.10
C VAL A 19 3.43 0.91 12.85
N ASN A 20 4.67 0.69 12.40
CA ASN A 20 5.23 1.32 11.21
C ASN A 20 4.86 0.58 9.92
N PHE A 21 4.20 1.28 9.01
CA PHE A 21 3.85 0.80 7.68
C PHE A 21 4.69 1.46 6.59
N ILE A 22 5.09 0.68 5.59
CA ILE A 22 5.73 1.20 4.37
C ILE A 22 5.04 0.63 3.14
N SER A 23 4.83 1.50 2.15
CA SER A 23 4.47 1.09 0.79
C SER A 23 5.57 1.50 -0.19
N TRP A 24 6.05 0.54 -0.99
CA TRP A 24 7.17 0.71 -1.91
C TRP A 24 7.03 -0.12 -3.19
N ASN A 25 6.91 0.58 -4.33
CA ASN A 25 7.13 -0.01 -5.65
C ASN A 25 8.65 -0.23 -5.85
N VAL A 26 9.07 -1.49 -5.79
CA VAL A 26 10.49 -1.88 -5.76
C VAL A 26 11.09 -2.12 -7.15
N LYS A 27 10.29 -2.11 -8.23
CA LYS A 27 10.74 -2.27 -9.62
C LYS A 27 11.62 -3.51 -9.85
N GLY A 28 11.22 -4.64 -9.30
CA GLY A 28 11.84 -5.95 -9.45
C GLY A 28 12.83 -6.31 -8.34
N LEU A 29 12.70 -7.54 -7.82
CA LEU A 29 13.53 -8.13 -6.76
C LEU A 29 14.25 -9.43 -7.20
N ASN A 30 14.32 -9.68 -8.50
CA ASN A 30 15.01 -10.86 -9.05
C ASN A 30 16.51 -10.86 -8.70
N HIS A 31 17.17 -9.70 -8.84
CA HIS A 31 18.60 -9.56 -8.59
C HIS A 31 18.92 -9.66 -7.08
N PRO A 32 19.75 -10.63 -6.63
CA PRO A 32 19.99 -10.87 -5.20
C PRO A 32 20.54 -9.65 -4.44
N VAL A 33 21.47 -8.90 -5.03
CA VAL A 33 22.06 -7.71 -4.38
C VAL A 33 21.00 -6.64 -4.12
N LYS A 34 20.12 -6.40 -5.11
CA LYS A 34 19.04 -5.41 -4.97
C LYS A 34 18.02 -5.87 -3.94
N ARG A 35 17.62 -7.15 -3.99
CA ARG A 35 16.69 -7.75 -3.03
C ARG A 35 17.20 -7.62 -1.60
N ASN A 36 18.46 -7.97 -1.36
CA ASN A 36 19.07 -7.84 -0.04
C ASN A 36 19.11 -6.37 0.41
N LYS A 37 19.52 -5.43 -0.45
CA LYS A 37 19.50 -3.99 -0.12
C LYS A 37 18.10 -3.50 0.28
N VAL A 38 17.06 -3.87 -0.48
CA VAL A 38 15.67 -3.51 -0.16
C VAL A 38 15.26 -4.08 1.20
N LEU A 39 15.46 -5.37 1.43
CA LEU A 39 15.04 -6.03 2.67
C LEU A 39 15.83 -5.55 3.90
N SER A 40 17.12 -5.26 3.75
CA SER A 40 17.95 -4.64 4.79
C SER A 40 17.50 -3.20 5.08
N HIS A 41 17.09 -2.45 4.06
CA HIS A 41 16.58 -1.10 4.26
C HIS A 41 15.23 -1.09 5.00
N LEU A 42 14.33 -2.03 4.70
CA LEU A 42 13.09 -2.21 5.48
C LEU A 42 13.38 -2.53 6.95
N LEU A 43 14.40 -3.35 7.22
CA LEU A 43 14.84 -3.64 8.59
C LEU A 43 15.40 -2.39 9.28
N TYR A 44 16.24 -1.61 8.59
CA TYR A 44 16.80 -0.36 9.11
C TYR A 44 15.70 0.65 9.48
N LEU A 45 14.66 0.76 8.66
CA LEU A 45 13.50 1.62 8.90
C LEU A 45 12.55 1.08 9.99
N LYS A 46 12.88 -0.04 10.64
CA LYS A 46 12.07 -0.68 11.70
C LYS A 46 10.62 -0.90 11.25
N VAL A 47 10.45 -1.42 10.03
CA VAL A 47 9.14 -1.69 9.44
C VAL A 47 8.49 -2.88 10.12
N HIS A 48 7.21 -2.73 10.44
CA HIS A 48 6.37 -3.79 10.98
C HIS A 48 5.57 -4.46 9.86
N VAL A 49 5.01 -3.67 8.95
CA VAL A 49 4.27 -4.16 7.78
C VAL A 49 4.75 -3.44 6.51
N ALA A 50 5.23 -4.19 5.53
CA ALA A 50 5.67 -3.66 4.24
C ALA A 50 4.76 -4.12 3.10
N PHE A 51 4.24 -3.16 2.34
CA PHE A 51 3.53 -3.36 1.08
C PHE A 51 4.51 -3.13 -0.07
N LEU A 52 4.87 -4.19 -0.78
CA LEU A 52 5.78 -4.12 -1.93
C LEU A 52 5.01 -4.32 -3.22
N GLN A 53 5.28 -3.49 -4.23
CA GLN A 53 4.73 -3.61 -5.58
C GLN A 53 5.83 -3.81 -6.60
N GLU A 54 5.49 -4.39 -7.76
CA GLU A 54 6.45 -4.74 -8.81
C GLU A 54 7.58 -5.63 -8.30
N THR A 55 7.27 -6.66 -7.51
CA THR A 55 8.31 -7.59 -7.04
C THR A 55 8.96 -8.36 -8.20
N HIS A 56 8.21 -8.57 -9.29
CA HIS A 56 8.58 -9.34 -10.50
C HIS A 56 9.05 -10.77 -10.18
N LEU A 57 8.66 -11.33 -9.03
CA LEU A 57 9.01 -12.68 -8.62
C LEU A 57 7.98 -13.68 -9.17
N LYS A 58 8.47 -14.85 -9.58
CA LYS A 58 7.62 -16.00 -9.88
C LYS A 58 7.12 -16.63 -8.58
N ASN A 59 6.05 -17.43 -8.68
CA ASN A 59 5.49 -18.17 -7.55
C ASN A 59 6.52 -19.04 -6.82
N THR A 60 7.45 -19.65 -7.56
CA THR A 60 8.56 -20.46 -7.02
C THR A 60 9.58 -19.64 -6.22
N ASP A 61 9.64 -18.34 -6.44
CA ASP A 61 10.67 -17.44 -5.91
C ASP A 61 10.17 -16.57 -4.74
N HIS A 62 8.90 -16.70 -4.33
CA HIS A 62 8.35 -15.94 -3.19
C HIS A 62 9.13 -16.18 -1.89
N ALA A 63 9.64 -17.41 -1.70
CA ALA A 63 10.46 -17.77 -0.54
C ALA A 63 11.76 -16.95 -0.45
N ARG A 64 12.23 -16.33 -1.54
CA ARG A 64 13.41 -15.46 -1.55
C ARG A 64 13.22 -14.14 -0.79
N LEU A 65 11.98 -13.80 -0.43
CA LEU A 65 11.65 -12.65 0.42
C LEU A 65 11.86 -12.97 1.92
N ARG A 66 12.08 -14.23 2.29
CA ARG A 66 12.37 -14.61 3.68
C ARG A 66 13.68 -13.99 4.15
N GLN A 67 13.64 -13.43 5.36
CA GLN A 67 14.78 -12.90 6.11
C GLN A 67 14.54 -13.16 7.61
N ASN A 68 15.59 -13.06 8.43
CA ASN A 68 15.50 -13.33 9.86
C ASN A 68 14.50 -12.45 10.64
N TRP A 69 14.07 -11.33 10.07
CA TRP A 69 13.09 -10.41 10.66
C TRP A 69 11.67 -10.57 10.09
N VAL A 70 11.51 -11.25 8.95
CA VAL A 70 10.22 -11.43 8.28
C VAL A 70 9.55 -12.67 8.84
N GLY A 71 8.40 -12.49 9.50
CA GLY A 71 7.63 -13.60 10.08
C GLY A 71 6.60 -14.17 9.11
N GLN A 72 5.90 -13.30 8.38
CA GLN A 72 4.83 -13.72 7.46
C GLN A 72 5.01 -13.06 6.09
N ILE A 73 4.68 -13.80 5.04
CA ILE A 73 4.81 -13.39 3.64
C ILE A 73 3.53 -13.75 2.92
N PHE A 74 2.87 -12.76 2.35
CA PHE A 74 1.72 -12.93 1.46
C PHE A 74 2.06 -12.32 0.12
N HIS A 75 1.72 -13.00 -0.98
CA HIS A 75 2.08 -12.56 -2.32
C HIS A 75 0.99 -12.92 -3.32
N SER A 76 0.80 -12.08 -4.34
CA SER A 76 -0.06 -12.38 -5.49
C SER A 76 0.48 -13.57 -6.31
N LYS A 77 -0.36 -14.20 -7.14
CA LYS A 77 -0.06 -15.51 -7.76
C LYS A 77 0.44 -15.44 -9.22
N PHE A 78 0.93 -14.29 -9.65
CA PHE A 78 1.32 -14.08 -11.04
C PHE A 78 2.66 -14.75 -11.37
N ASN A 79 2.64 -15.70 -12.32
CA ASN A 79 3.82 -16.48 -12.68
C ASN A 79 4.66 -15.84 -13.81
N GLY A 80 4.94 -14.55 -13.69
CA GLY A 80 5.71 -13.79 -14.69
C GLY A 80 6.74 -12.86 -14.03
N LYS A 81 7.74 -12.43 -14.82
CA LYS A 81 8.75 -11.45 -14.36
C LYS A 81 8.26 -10.00 -14.54
N ALA A 82 7.03 -9.74 -14.14
CA ALA A 82 6.38 -8.43 -14.17
C ALA A 82 5.36 -8.37 -13.03
N ARG A 83 4.92 -7.17 -12.64
CA ARG A 83 3.91 -6.99 -11.57
C ARG A 83 4.36 -7.70 -10.27
N GLY A 84 3.43 -8.19 -9.48
CA GLY A 84 3.69 -8.83 -8.19
C GLY A 84 3.48 -7.84 -7.05
N ALA A 85 2.63 -8.23 -6.11
CA ALA A 85 2.30 -7.48 -4.92
C ALA A 85 2.54 -8.39 -3.72
N ALA A 86 3.26 -7.88 -2.71
CA ALA A 86 3.62 -8.65 -1.53
C ALA A 86 3.34 -7.87 -0.24
N ILE A 87 2.88 -8.55 0.79
CA ILE A 87 2.80 -8.03 2.16
C ILE A 87 3.81 -8.82 2.99
N LEU A 88 4.76 -8.12 3.59
CA LEU A 88 5.72 -8.68 4.54
C LEU A 88 5.36 -8.18 5.94
N ILE A 89 5.23 -9.10 6.89
CA ILE A 89 4.96 -8.77 8.29
C ILE A 89 6.16 -9.20 9.12
N ASN A 90 6.65 -8.29 9.96
CA ASN A 90 7.76 -8.53 10.87
C ASN A 90 7.40 -9.65 11.86
N LYS A 91 8.34 -10.53 12.18
CA LYS A 91 8.12 -11.67 13.08
C LYS A 91 7.71 -11.27 14.51
N ASN A 92 8.07 -10.05 14.92
CA ASN A 92 7.72 -9.52 16.24
C ASN A 92 6.38 -8.76 16.23
N THR A 93 5.72 -8.63 15.07
CA THR A 93 4.40 -8.01 14.95
C THR A 93 3.33 -9.09 15.17
N PRO A 94 2.49 -8.99 16.22
CA PRO A 94 1.51 -10.00 16.57
C PRO A 94 0.27 -9.89 15.66
N PHE A 95 0.45 -10.26 14.39
CA PHE A 95 -0.61 -10.32 13.41
C PHE A 95 -1.12 -11.76 13.27
N ILE A 96 -2.40 -11.99 13.52
CA ILE A 96 -3.04 -13.30 13.37
C ILE A 96 -3.87 -13.27 12.09
N VAL A 97 -3.43 -13.98 11.06
CA VAL A 97 -4.14 -14.06 9.78
C VAL A 97 -5.38 -14.94 9.91
N SER A 98 -6.51 -14.49 9.36
CA SER A 98 -7.76 -15.25 9.26
C SER A 98 -8.12 -15.60 7.82
N HIS A 99 -7.80 -14.72 6.86
CA HIS A 99 -8.14 -14.91 5.46
C HIS A 99 -7.12 -14.22 4.53
N THR A 100 -6.95 -14.73 3.31
CA THR A 100 -6.05 -14.13 2.32
C THR A 100 -6.59 -14.27 0.91
N ILE A 101 -6.59 -13.18 0.15
CA ILE A 101 -6.90 -13.14 -1.28
C ILE A 101 -5.62 -12.76 -2.02
N ALA A 102 -5.21 -13.61 -2.96
CA ALA A 102 -4.03 -13.38 -3.78
C ALA A 102 -4.43 -13.32 -5.24
N ASP A 103 -4.28 -12.16 -5.87
CA ASP A 103 -4.69 -11.94 -7.25
C ASP A 103 -3.85 -12.78 -8.23
N PRO A 104 -4.47 -13.54 -9.15
CA PRO A 104 -3.75 -14.27 -10.19
C PRO A 104 -3.05 -13.34 -11.19
N ASN A 105 -3.50 -12.09 -11.35
CA ASN A 105 -2.92 -11.14 -12.31
C ASN A 105 -1.72 -10.35 -11.77
N GLY A 106 -1.38 -10.52 -10.48
CA GLY A 106 -0.20 -9.93 -9.87
C GLY A 106 -0.40 -8.50 -9.38
N ARG A 107 -1.63 -8.00 -9.35
CA ARG A 107 -2.00 -6.61 -9.08
C ARG A 107 -2.33 -6.34 -7.63
N TYR A 108 -2.77 -7.32 -6.85
CA TYR A 108 -3.02 -7.09 -5.43
C TYR A 108 -2.87 -8.34 -4.57
N VAL A 109 -2.72 -8.11 -3.28
CA VAL A 109 -2.88 -9.12 -2.23
C VAL A 109 -3.63 -8.49 -1.07
N VAL A 110 -4.61 -9.20 -0.53
CA VAL A 110 -5.42 -8.78 0.62
C VAL A 110 -5.26 -9.81 1.72
N VAL A 111 -4.98 -9.35 2.93
CA VAL A 111 -4.82 -10.19 4.11
C VAL A 111 -5.75 -9.66 5.19
N THR A 112 -6.70 -10.48 5.61
CA THR A 112 -7.57 -10.18 6.74
C THR A 112 -7.04 -10.90 7.98
N GLY A 113 -7.11 -10.24 9.12
CA GLY A 113 -6.62 -10.79 10.38
C GLY A 113 -6.82 -9.84 11.54
N SER A 114 -6.21 -10.14 12.68
CA SER A 114 -6.16 -9.22 13.82
C SER A 114 -4.72 -8.78 14.08
N LEU A 115 -4.56 -7.49 14.36
CA LEU A 115 -3.32 -6.93 14.89
C LEU A 115 -3.61 -6.42 16.29
N PHE A 116 -2.99 -7.04 17.29
CA PHE A 116 -3.42 -6.88 18.69
C PHE A 116 -4.91 -7.23 18.84
N ASN A 117 -5.75 -6.28 19.24
CA ASN A 117 -7.20 -6.45 19.38
C ASN A 117 -8.00 -5.76 18.26
N THR A 118 -7.33 -5.34 17.18
CA THR A 118 -7.95 -4.64 16.06
C THR A 118 -8.07 -5.57 14.86
N SER A 119 -9.29 -5.78 14.37
CA SER A 119 -9.60 -6.59 13.19
C SER A 119 -9.31 -5.80 11.92
N LEU A 120 -8.31 -6.19 11.14
CA LEU A 120 -7.81 -5.43 9.99
C LEU A 120 -8.01 -6.15 8.66
N ILE A 121 -8.21 -5.33 7.62
CA ILE A 121 -7.99 -5.71 6.22
C ILE A 121 -6.73 -4.97 5.74
N LEU A 122 -5.65 -5.71 5.50
CA LEU A 122 -4.43 -5.21 4.88
C LEU A 122 -4.50 -5.46 3.38
N ALA A 123 -4.64 -4.41 2.58
CA ALA A 123 -4.75 -4.52 1.13
C ALA A 123 -3.61 -3.78 0.43
N ASN A 124 -2.76 -4.53 -0.28
CA ASN A 124 -1.66 -4.00 -1.08
C ASN A 124 -2.01 -4.05 -2.57
N VAL A 125 -1.97 -2.91 -3.24
CA VAL A 125 -2.36 -2.75 -4.66
C VAL A 125 -1.20 -2.23 -5.52
N TYR A 126 -1.12 -2.77 -6.73
CA TYR A 126 -0.37 -2.28 -7.88
C TYR A 126 -1.34 -2.17 -9.05
N ALA A 127 -2.01 -1.02 -9.17
CA ALA A 127 -3.05 -0.81 -10.17
C ALA A 127 -2.48 -0.77 -11.60
N PRO A 128 -3.30 -0.99 -12.65
CA PRO A 128 -2.91 -0.73 -14.03
C PRO A 128 -2.44 0.72 -14.26
N ASN A 129 -1.53 0.93 -15.22
CA ASN A 129 -1.02 2.25 -15.57
C ASN A 129 -1.92 3.04 -16.53
N TRP A 130 -3.03 2.44 -16.98
CA TRP A 130 -4.09 3.12 -17.72
C TRP A 130 -5.30 3.37 -16.81
N ASN A 131 -6.17 4.30 -17.20
CA ASN A 131 -7.39 4.61 -16.46
C ASN A 131 -8.37 3.43 -16.53
N ASP A 132 -8.32 2.56 -15.53
CA ASP A 132 -9.13 1.34 -15.44
C ASP A 132 -10.07 1.38 -14.22
N SER A 133 -11.28 1.92 -14.43
CA SER A 133 -12.30 1.93 -13.38
C SER A 133 -12.84 0.54 -13.07
N THR A 134 -12.82 -0.38 -14.03
CA THR A 134 -13.30 -1.75 -13.84
C THR A 134 -12.40 -2.50 -12.87
N PHE A 135 -11.08 -2.36 -13.01
CA PHE A 135 -10.12 -2.91 -12.06
C PHE A 135 -10.43 -2.49 -10.61
N PHE A 136 -10.64 -1.18 -10.37
CA PHE A 136 -10.94 -0.70 -9.03
C PHE A 136 -12.30 -1.21 -8.53
N ASN A 137 -13.34 -1.22 -9.35
CA ASN A 137 -14.64 -1.79 -8.96
C ASN A 137 -14.49 -3.26 -8.54
N ASP A 138 -13.87 -4.09 -9.38
CA ASP A 138 -13.71 -5.52 -9.13
C ASP A 138 -12.86 -5.78 -7.87
N PHE A 139 -11.74 -5.06 -7.74
CA PHE A 139 -10.87 -5.16 -6.57
C PHE A 139 -11.60 -4.77 -5.29
N LEU A 140 -12.26 -3.61 -5.27
CA LEU A 140 -12.93 -3.08 -4.07
C LEU A 140 -14.13 -3.93 -3.67
N ASN A 141 -14.87 -4.48 -4.64
CA ASN A 141 -15.95 -5.44 -4.38
C ASN A 141 -15.44 -6.79 -3.84
N SER A 142 -14.17 -7.13 -4.10
CA SER A 142 -13.56 -8.35 -3.58
C SER A 142 -13.09 -8.23 -2.11
N LEU A 143 -13.08 -7.03 -1.53
CA LEU A 143 -12.62 -6.82 -0.15
C LEU A 143 -13.59 -7.46 0.85
N PRO A 144 -13.17 -8.49 1.60
CA PRO A 144 -14.04 -9.22 2.50
C PRO A 144 -14.23 -8.44 3.80
N GLN A 145 -15.39 -8.60 4.45
CA GLN A 145 -15.60 -8.17 5.84
C GLN A 145 -15.37 -6.67 6.11
N ILE A 146 -15.52 -5.81 5.09
CA ILE A 146 -15.31 -4.35 5.19
C ILE A 146 -16.20 -3.67 6.24
N ASN A 147 -17.34 -4.26 6.60
CA ASN A 147 -18.24 -3.74 7.62
C ASN A 147 -17.81 -4.08 9.06
N THR A 148 -16.91 -5.05 9.24
CA THR A 148 -16.51 -5.56 10.57
C THR A 148 -15.01 -5.40 10.87
N HIS A 149 -14.22 -5.01 9.87
CA HIS A 149 -12.78 -4.83 9.99
C HIS A 149 -12.38 -3.42 9.54
N GLN A 150 -11.36 -2.84 10.15
CA GLN A 150 -10.80 -1.57 9.70
C GLN A 150 -9.87 -1.79 8.50
N LEU A 151 -9.98 -0.93 7.49
CA LEU A 151 -9.20 -1.01 6.25
C LEU A 151 -7.87 -0.26 6.36
N ILE A 152 -6.78 -0.93 5.96
CA ILE A 152 -5.51 -0.31 5.58
C ILE A 152 -5.22 -0.71 4.14
N LEU A 153 -5.58 0.18 3.22
CA LEU A 153 -5.34 0.03 1.78
C LEU A 153 -4.12 0.86 1.40
N GLY A 154 -3.11 0.24 0.81
CA GLY A 154 -1.93 0.97 0.36
C GLY A 154 -1.36 0.39 -0.91
N GLY A 155 -0.43 1.13 -1.51
CA GLY A 155 0.19 0.68 -2.74
C GLY A 155 0.31 1.76 -3.79
N ASP A 156 0.66 1.32 -4.99
CA ASP A 156 0.77 2.16 -6.18
C ASP A 156 -0.57 2.10 -6.92
N MET A 157 -1.32 3.18 -6.81
CA MET A 157 -2.66 3.32 -7.39
C MET A 157 -2.59 3.69 -8.86
N ASN A 158 -1.40 4.04 -9.39
CA ASN A 158 -1.19 4.51 -10.76
C ASN A 158 -2.16 5.61 -11.23
N THR A 159 -2.78 6.31 -10.28
CA THR A 159 -3.73 7.39 -10.51
C THR A 159 -3.57 8.44 -9.43
N VAL A 160 -3.95 9.67 -9.73
CA VAL A 160 -3.90 10.79 -8.78
C VAL A 160 -5.24 10.99 -8.09
N MET A 161 -5.25 11.38 -6.82
CA MET A 161 -6.47 11.67 -6.07
C MET A 161 -6.84 13.15 -6.11
N ASP A 162 -5.85 14.03 -6.18
CA ASP A 162 -6.05 15.46 -6.37
C ASP A 162 -5.20 15.97 -7.55
N PRO A 163 -5.78 16.33 -8.71
CA PRO A 163 -5.00 16.77 -9.87
C PRO A 163 -4.19 18.05 -9.63
N VAL A 164 -4.55 18.88 -8.64
CA VAL A 164 -3.88 20.13 -8.30
C VAL A 164 -2.72 19.90 -7.33
N LEU A 165 -2.92 19.04 -6.33
CA LEU A 165 -1.92 18.80 -5.27
C LEU A 165 -1.01 17.60 -5.54
N ASP A 166 -1.47 16.61 -6.31
CA ASP A 166 -0.74 15.36 -6.57
C ASP A 166 0.04 15.40 -7.88
N ARG A 167 0.14 16.56 -8.54
CA ARG A 167 0.92 16.74 -9.76
C ARG A 167 1.75 18.00 -9.70
N SER A 168 2.88 18.00 -10.39
CA SER A 168 3.72 19.19 -10.57
C SER A 168 3.29 20.07 -11.74
N SER A 169 2.33 19.63 -12.57
CA SER A 169 1.85 20.41 -13.70
C SER A 169 0.69 21.32 -13.30
N ASP A 170 0.71 22.55 -13.78
CA ASP A 170 -0.39 23.51 -13.61
C ASP A 170 -1.55 23.29 -14.59
N LYS A 171 -1.42 22.32 -15.51
CA LYS A 171 -2.51 21.95 -16.41
C LYS A 171 -3.64 21.30 -15.60
N ARG A 172 -4.75 22.03 -15.47
CA ARG A 172 -5.99 21.48 -14.91
C ARG A 172 -6.47 20.32 -15.78
N LEU A 173 -6.53 19.15 -15.18
CA LEU A 173 -7.01 17.94 -15.81
C LEU A 173 -8.18 17.40 -15.01
N GLN A 174 -9.14 16.80 -15.72
CA GLN A 174 -10.23 16.10 -15.08
C GLN A 174 -9.67 14.90 -14.30
N LEU A 175 -10.31 14.63 -13.16
CA LEU A 175 -9.96 13.49 -12.34
C LEU A 175 -10.27 12.18 -13.11
N PRO A 176 -9.34 11.21 -13.17
CA PRO A 176 -9.59 9.93 -13.84
C PRO A 176 -10.79 9.19 -13.24
N LYS A 177 -11.52 8.44 -14.08
CA LYS A 177 -12.66 7.62 -13.63
C LYS A 177 -12.26 6.60 -12.56
N SER A 178 -11.08 6.00 -12.68
CA SER A 178 -10.48 5.14 -11.65
C SER A 178 -10.37 5.83 -10.29
N SER A 179 -9.89 7.07 -10.27
CA SER A 179 -9.83 7.86 -9.04
C SER A 179 -11.21 8.18 -8.47
N LEU A 180 -12.22 8.44 -9.32
CA LEU A 180 -13.59 8.68 -8.87
C LEU A 180 -14.20 7.44 -8.20
N VAL A 181 -14.00 6.25 -8.77
CA VAL A 181 -14.43 4.98 -8.15
C VAL A 181 -13.78 4.81 -6.78
N LEU A 182 -12.46 5.01 -6.71
CA LEU A 182 -11.71 4.88 -5.47
C LEU A 182 -12.17 5.92 -4.43
N GLN A 183 -12.33 7.19 -4.80
CA GLN A 183 -12.82 8.24 -3.89
C GLN A 183 -14.22 7.93 -3.35
N SER A 184 -15.13 7.49 -4.22
CA SER A 184 -16.49 7.10 -3.82
C SER A 184 -16.44 6.01 -2.76
N TYR A 185 -15.66 4.94 -3.00
CA TYR A 185 -15.52 3.84 -2.05
C TYR A 185 -14.92 4.30 -0.71
N LEU A 186 -13.85 5.08 -0.75
CA LEU A 186 -13.21 5.62 0.46
C LEU A 186 -14.19 6.48 1.27
N GLN A 187 -15.01 7.30 0.62
CA GLN A 187 -16.05 8.08 1.29
C GLN A 187 -17.13 7.19 1.90
N THR A 188 -17.62 6.18 1.15
CA THR A 188 -18.66 5.25 1.64
C THR A 188 -18.23 4.48 2.88
N TYR A 189 -16.98 4.00 2.92
CA TYR A 189 -16.47 3.17 4.03
C TYR A 189 -15.66 3.97 5.06
N GLY A 190 -15.60 5.30 4.94
CA GLY A 190 -14.97 6.15 5.92
C GLY A 190 -13.45 6.00 6.01
N ALA A 191 -12.77 5.74 4.88
CA ALA A 191 -11.32 5.74 4.78
C ALA A 191 -10.79 7.07 4.23
N VAL A 192 -9.61 7.48 4.69
CA VAL A 192 -8.97 8.76 4.30
C VAL A 192 -7.57 8.55 3.77
N ASP A 193 -7.15 9.42 2.85
CA ASP A 193 -5.74 9.52 2.45
C ASP A 193 -4.92 10.04 3.63
N ALA A 194 -4.14 9.16 4.23
CA ALA A 194 -3.51 9.44 5.49
C ALA A 194 -2.36 10.48 5.37
N TRP A 195 -1.71 10.57 4.21
CA TRP A 195 -0.74 11.64 3.95
C TRP A 195 -1.45 12.98 3.77
N ARG A 196 -2.52 13.02 2.99
CA ARG A 196 -3.27 14.25 2.74
C ARG A 196 -3.97 14.75 4.01
N PHE A 197 -4.37 13.85 4.90
CA PHE A 197 -4.91 14.21 6.21
C PHE A 197 -3.90 14.98 7.05
N LEU A 198 -2.64 14.50 7.13
CA LEU A 198 -1.57 15.16 7.89
C LEU A 198 -1.03 16.41 7.19
N TYR A 199 -1.03 16.43 5.85
CA TYR A 199 -0.47 17.51 5.04
C TYR A 199 -1.48 18.01 3.98
N PRO A 200 -2.54 18.72 4.39
CA PRO A 200 -3.69 19.04 3.52
C PRO A 200 -3.31 19.76 2.23
N SER A 201 -2.41 20.75 2.30
CA SER A 201 -2.04 21.60 1.16
C SER A 201 -0.65 21.31 0.59
N THR A 202 0.11 20.38 1.18
CA THR A 202 1.51 20.17 0.78
C THR A 202 1.59 19.40 -0.54
N LYS A 203 2.38 19.93 -1.49
CA LYS A 203 2.73 19.22 -2.72
C LYS A 203 3.95 18.34 -2.47
N GLN A 204 3.76 17.02 -2.48
CA GLN A 204 4.84 16.03 -2.40
C GLN A 204 4.49 14.86 -3.31
N TYR A 205 5.51 14.28 -3.95
CA TYR A 205 5.34 13.33 -5.04
C TYR A 205 6.02 11.99 -4.73
N SER A 206 5.55 10.92 -5.39
CA SER A 206 6.09 9.56 -5.23
C SER A 206 6.66 8.99 -6.52
N PHE A 207 6.44 9.64 -7.66
CA PHE A 207 6.85 9.19 -8.97
C PHE A 207 7.29 10.36 -9.85
N PHE A 208 8.28 10.12 -10.69
CA PHE A 208 8.74 11.03 -11.73
C PHE A 208 8.63 10.36 -13.10
N SER A 209 7.93 11.00 -14.04
CA SER A 209 7.86 10.60 -15.43
C SER A 209 8.92 11.32 -16.24
N ALA A 210 9.94 10.59 -16.71
CA ALA A 210 10.98 11.14 -17.57
C ALA A 210 10.45 11.57 -18.95
N VAL A 211 9.45 10.86 -19.49
CA VAL A 211 8.86 11.18 -20.80
C VAL A 211 8.14 12.53 -20.77
N HIS A 212 7.46 12.83 -19.66
CA HIS A 212 6.68 14.06 -19.53
C HIS A 212 7.38 15.14 -18.70
N GLN A 213 8.52 14.83 -18.08
CA GLN A 213 9.22 15.72 -17.14
C GLN A 213 8.29 16.22 -16.02
N MET A 214 7.47 15.31 -15.47
CA MET A 214 6.46 15.64 -14.45
C MET A 214 6.58 14.73 -13.24
N TYR A 215 6.29 15.28 -12.07
CA TYR A 215 6.12 14.54 -10.84
C TYR A 215 4.65 14.29 -10.54
N SER A 216 4.36 13.13 -9.98
CA SER A 216 3.04 12.77 -9.47
C SER A 216 3.11 12.02 -8.14
N ARG A 217 2.07 12.18 -7.31
CA ARG A 217 1.81 11.31 -6.17
C ARG A 217 0.82 10.25 -6.62
N ILE A 218 1.28 9.00 -6.63
CA ILE A 218 0.49 7.83 -7.06
C ILE A 218 0.57 6.67 -6.06
N VAL A 219 1.46 6.78 -5.06
CA VAL A 219 1.59 5.83 -3.96
C VAL A 219 0.90 6.39 -2.74
N TYR A 220 -0.04 5.63 -2.19
CA TYR A 220 -0.93 6.07 -1.12
C TYR A 220 -0.99 5.06 0.02
N PHE A 221 -1.41 5.57 1.18
CA PHE A 221 -2.09 4.80 2.21
C PHE A 221 -3.45 5.45 2.46
N PHE A 222 -4.50 4.66 2.30
CA PHE A 222 -5.85 4.97 2.72
C PHE A 222 -6.17 4.15 3.97
N VAL A 223 -6.60 4.83 5.02
CA VAL A 223 -6.77 4.25 6.34
C VAL A 223 -8.19 4.56 6.83
N ASP A 224 -8.86 3.56 7.39
CA ASP A 224 -10.13 3.73 8.09
C ASP A 224 -9.99 4.81 9.18
N LYS A 225 -10.91 5.78 9.21
CA LYS A 225 -10.89 6.90 10.18
C LYS A 225 -10.93 6.46 11.65
N LYS A 226 -11.28 5.20 11.94
CA LYS A 226 -11.30 4.63 13.29
C LYS A 226 -9.92 4.20 13.80
N LEU A 227 -8.91 4.17 12.93
CA LEU A 227 -7.51 3.87 13.26
C LEU A 227 -6.71 5.15 13.45
#